data_AF-A0A0D0DIB3-F1
#
_entry.id   AF-A0A0D0DIB3-F1
#
_cell.length_a   1.000
_cell.length_b   1.000
_cell.length_c   1.000
_cell.angle_alpha   90.00
_cell.angle_beta   90.00
_cell.angle_gamma   90.00
#
_symmetry.space_group_name_H-M   'P 1'
#
loop_
_entity.id
_entity.type
_entity.pdbx_description
1 polymer ?
#
loop_
_entity_poly.entity_id
_entity_poly.type
_entity_poly.pdbx_seq_one_letter_code
_entity_poly.pdbx_strand_id
1 'polypeptide(L)'
;DRYQVVPTFSRGTIWQFHKNASAMKHLMARDFEDLLQCAMPVFEGLLPLSHNKIVLDLIFDLTVWYAYAKLWLHTNDILNFFNLETTALSQSVHKFQQKTCAGYTTTELPQEHAAHSRRAAATTAKQGQDVPVLHSGPKTKELNLCTYKYHTLGNYPDTIQCYGTTDSYSTQQVSLLKLG
;
A
#
# COMPACT_ATOMS: atom_id res chain seq x y z
N ASP A 1 -14.04 1.98 -13.55
CA ASP A 1 -13.12 1.39 -12.55
C ASP A 1 -13.74 0.10 -12.04
N ARG A 2 -13.00 -1.03 -11.98
CA ARG A 2 -13.54 -2.36 -11.61
C ARG A 2 -14.00 -2.42 -10.15
N TYR A 3 -13.50 -1.54 -9.28
CA TYR A 3 -14.03 -1.43 -7.91
C TYR A 3 -15.48 -0.94 -7.85
N GLN A 4 -15.93 -0.13 -8.81
CA GLN A 4 -17.28 0.44 -8.81
C GLN A 4 -18.38 -0.60 -9.08
N VAL A 5 -18.01 -1.74 -9.69
CA VAL A 5 -18.95 -2.84 -9.97
C VAL A 5 -19.02 -3.87 -8.84
N VAL A 6 -18.22 -3.70 -7.77
CA VAL A 6 -18.31 -4.57 -6.59
C VAL A 6 -19.61 -4.22 -5.84
N PRO A 7 -20.54 -5.18 -5.67
CA PRO A 7 -21.79 -4.93 -4.94
C PRO A 7 -21.51 -4.74 -3.45
N THR A 8 -22.48 -4.18 -2.72
CA THR A 8 -22.41 -4.14 -1.25
C THR A 8 -22.57 -5.54 -0.68
N PHE A 9 -21.77 -5.89 0.33
CA PHE A 9 -21.85 -7.19 1.00
C PHE A 9 -21.53 -7.08 2.50
N SER A 10 -21.62 -8.20 3.21
CA SER A 10 -21.40 -8.27 4.66
C SER A 10 -22.36 -7.39 5.48
N ARG A 11 -23.67 -7.45 5.18
CA ARG A 11 -24.74 -6.69 5.90
C ARG A 11 -24.49 -5.18 5.98
N GLY A 12 -23.85 -4.59 4.97
CA GLY A 12 -23.58 -3.15 4.91
C GLY A 12 -22.25 -2.72 5.54
N THR A 13 -21.37 -3.66 5.89
CA THR A 13 -20.00 -3.33 6.32
C THR A 13 -19.17 -2.78 5.16
N ILE A 14 -19.32 -3.35 3.96
CA ILE A 14 -18.63 -2.92 2.75
C ILE A 14 -19.63 -2.17 1.85
N TRP A 15 -19.31 -0.90 1.62
CA TRP A 15 -20.13 0.02 0.85
C TRP A 15 -19.71 0.04 -0.62
N GLN A 16 -20.60 0.52 -1.48
CA GLN A 16 -20.27 0.70 -2.89
C GLN A 16 -19.12 1.72 -3.03
N PHE A 17 -18.10 1.34 -3.81
CA PHE A 17 -16.98 2.23 -4.10
C PHE A 17 -17.43 3.31 -5.09
N HIS A 18 -17.82 4.49 -4.59
CA HIS A 18 -18.26 5.61 -5.45
C HIS A 18 -17.11 6.43 -6.04
N LYS A 19 -15.91 6.34 -5.45
CA LYS A 19 -14.72 7.06 -5.90
C LYS A 19 -13.88 6.19 -6.83
N ASN A 20 -13.07 6.84 -7.68
CA ASN A 20 -12.03 6.14 -8.44
C ASN A 20 -10.96 5.62 -7.47
N ALA A 21 -10.97 4.31 -7.21
CA ALA A 21 -10.06 3.64 -6.30
C ALA A 21 -8.61 3.71 -6.82
N SER A 22 -8.41 3.62 -8.13
CA SER A 22 -7.08 3.70 -8.73
C SER A 22 -6.44 5.08 -8.63
N ALA A 23 -7.23 6.13 -8.39
CA ALA A 23 -6.71 7.47 -8.14
C ALA A 23 -6.21 7.67 -6.70
N MET A 24 -6.58 6.77 -5.77
CA MET A 24 -6.18 6.80 -4.35
C MET A 24 -6.37 8.16 -3.66
N LYS A 25 -7.38 8.93 -4.06
CA LYS A 25 -7.63 10.30 -3.58
C LYS A 25 -8.69 10.30 -2.48
N HIS A 26 -8.40 11.01 -1.38
CA HIS A 26 -9.32 11.17 -0.24
C HIS A 26 -9.82 9.82 0.32
N LEU A 27 -8.89 8.88 0.52
CA LEU A 27 -9.13 7.60 1.17
C LEU A 27 -8.84 7.74 2.68
N MET A 28 -9.75 7.22 3.48
CA MET A 28 -9.59 7.03 4.92
C MET A 28 -9.00 5.64 5.20
N ALA A 29 -8.49 5.41 6.41
CA ALA A 29 -7.92 4.11 6.80
C ALA A 29 -8.86 2.92 6.50
N ARG A 30 -10.17 3.08 6.75
CA ARG A 30 -11.19 2.08 6.44
C ARG A 30 -11.29 1.78 4.94
N ASP A 31 -11.15 2.79 4.08
CA ASP A 31 -11.26 2.57 2.64
C ASP A 31 -10.13 1.65 2.13
N PHE A 32 -8.93 1.73 2.72
CA PHE A 32 -7.83 0.83 2.37
C PHE A 32 -8.10 -0.63 2.75
N GLU A 33 -8.73 -0.85 3.90
CA GLU A 33 -9.17 -2.18 4.32
C GLU A 33 -10.22 -2.75 3.36
N ASP A 34 -11.26 -1.97 3.06
CA ASP A 34 -12.34 -2.39 2.17
C ASP A 34 -11.81 -2.70 0.75
N LEU A 35 -10.86 -1.89 0.26
CA LEU A 35 -10.19 -2.13 -1.02
C LEU A 35 -9.39 -3.45 -1.01
N LEU A 36 -8.63 -3.72 0.04
CA LEU A 36 -7.86 -4.96 0.15
C LEU A 36 -8.77 -6.19 0.17
N GLN A 37 -9.86 -6.15 0.95
CA GLN A 37 -10.84 -7.25 1.02
C GLN A 37 -11.55 -7.51 -0.31
N CYS A 38 -11.71 -6.48 -1.15
CA CYS A 38 -12.34 -6.59 -2.47
C CYS A 38 -11.35 -6.77 -3.62
N ALA A 39 -10.04 -6.82 -3.35
CA ALA A 39 -9.02 -6.76 -4.39
C ALA A 39 -9.01 -8.02 -5.26
N MET A 40 -9.15 -9.22 -4.70
CA MET A 40 -9.05 -10.47 -5.45
C MET A 40 -9.94 -10.51 -6.72
N PRO A 41 -11.28 -10.35 -6.64
CA PRO A 41 -12.14 -10.35 -7.83
C PRO A 41 -11.91 -9.14 -8.76
N VAL A 42 -11.35 -8.05 -8.23
CA VAL A 42 -11.03 -6.85 -9.00
C VAL A 42 -9.75 -7.03 -9.83
N PHE A 43 -8.79 -7.81 -9.34
CA PHE A 43 -7.55 -8.08 -10.07
C PHE A 43 -7.62 -9.35 -10.93
N GLU A 44 -8.58 -10.24 -10.70
CA GLU A 44 -8.74 -11.47 -11.49
C GLU A 44 -8.90 -11.18 -12.99
N GLY A 45 -8.08 -11.80 -13.84
CA GLY A 45 -8.10 -11.60 -15.29
C GLY A 45 -7.67 -10.19 -15.76
N LEU A 46 -7.13 -9.34 -14.88
CA LEU A 46 -6.68 -7.99 -15.26
C LEU A 46 -5.38 -8.02 -16.07
N LEU A 47 -4.49 -8.96 -15.76
CA LEU A 47 -3.17 -9.12 -16.39
C LEU A 47 -3.11 -10.43 -17.18
N PRO A 48 -2.13 -10.60 -18.09
CA PRO A 48 -1.84 -11.90 -18.69
C PRO A 48 -1.62 -12.98 -17.63
N LEU A 49 -1.98 -14.21 -17.96
CA LEU A 49 -2.09 -15.32 -17.01
C LEU A 49 -0.85 -15.51 -16.11
N SER A 50 0.35 -15.38 -16.68
CA SER A 50 1.62 -15.51 -15.94
C SER A 50 1.78 -14.49 -14.81
N HIS A 51 1.38 -13.25 -15.05
CA HIS A 51 1.48 -12.16 -14.09
C HIS A 51 0.27 -12.08 -13.17
N ASN A 52 -0.92 -12.41 -13.68
CA ASN A 52 -2.14 -12.35 -12.90
C ASN A 52 -2.12 -13.31 -11.72
N LYS A 53 -1.65 -14.54 -11.93
CA LYS A 53 -1.47 -15.50 -10.84
C LYS A 53 -0.58 -14.95 -9.72
N ILE A 54 0.55 -14.34 -10.08
CA ILE A 54 1.49 -13.77 -9.09
C ILE A 54 0.83 -12.63 -8.31
N VAL A 55 0.05 -11.79 -8.98
CA VAL A 55 -0.68 -10.70 -8.32
C VAL A 55 -1.77 -11.22 -7.40
N LEU A 56 -2.53 -12.23 -7.81
CA LEU A 56 -3.56 -12.84 -6.98
C LEU A 56 -2.97 -13.58 -5.77
N ASP A 57 -1.88 -14.33 -5.96
CA ASP A 57 -1.12 -14.96 -4.86
C ASP A 57 -0.67 -13.88 -3.84
N LEU A 58 -0.09 -12.77 -4.32
CA LEU A 58 0.35 -11.66 -3.47
C LEU A 58 -0.82 -11.00 -2.71
N ILE A 59 -1.95 -10.74 -3.38
CA ILE A 59 -3.14 -10.16 -2.74
C ILE A 59 -3.67 -11.10 -1.67
N PHE A 60 -3.68 -12.41 -1.94
CA PHE A 60 -4.10 -13.42 -0.98
C PHE A 60 -3.20 -13.39 0.27
N ASP A 61 -1.89 -13.49 0.11
CA ASP A 61 -0.94 -13.46 1.22
C ASP A 61 -1.05 -12.16 2.03
N LEU A 62 -1.24 -11.03 1.36
CA LEU A 62 -1.42 -9.73 2.01
C LEU A 62 -2.72 -9.69 2.83
N THR A 63 -3.80 -10.30 2.32
CA THR A 63 -5.10 -10.39 3.00
C THR A 63 -5.02 -11.31 4.21
N VAL A 64 -4.34 -12.45 4.09
CA VAL A 64 -4.09 -13.38 5.20
C VAL A 64 -3.25 -12.69 6.28
N TRP A 65 -2.13 -12.07 5.91
CA TRP A 65 -1.28 -11.32 6.83
C TRP A 65 -2.05 -10.22 7.55
N TYR A 66 -2.88 -9.46 6.82
CA TYR A 66 -3.74 -8.43 7.40
C TYR A 66 -4.76 -9.00 8.39
N ALA A 67 -5.37 -10.16 8.08
CA ALA A 67 -6.30 -10.83 8.98
C ALA A 67 -5.61 -11.21 10.32
N TYR A 68 -4.40 -11.75 10.27
CA TYR A 68 -3.59 -12.03 11.47
C TYR A 68 -3.24 -10.76 12.25
N ALA A 69 -2.84 -9.69 11.55
CA ALA A 69 -2.54 -8.41 12.18
C ALA A 69 -3.76 -7.79 12.90
N LYS A 70 -4.97 -8.03 12.37
CA LYS A 70 -6.24 -7.50 12.87
C LYS A 70 -6.88 -8.32 13.99
N LEU A 71 -6.35 -9.50 14.31
CA LEU A 71 -6.90 -10.29 15.41
C LEU A 71 -6.81 -9.52 16.73
N TRP A 72 -7.85 -9.64 17.56
CA TRP A 72 -7.92 -8.99 18.87
C TRP A 72 -7.22 -9.81 19.95
N LEU A 73 -7.01 -11.11 19.69
CA LEU A 73 -6.39 -12.05 20.61
C LEU A 73 -5.31 -12.82 19.87
N HIS A 74 -4.06 -12.62 20.28
CA HIS A 74 -2.91 -13.35 19.79
C HIS A 74 -2.46 -14.36 20.84
N THR A 75 -2.56 -15.65 20.52
CA THR A 75 -1.92 -16.73 21.28
C THR A 75 -0.52 -16.98 20.73
N ASN A 76 0.33 -17.70 21.47
CA ASN A 76 1.68 -18.06 20.98
C ASN A 76 1.63 -18.79 19.62
N ASP A 77 0.63 -19.65 19.42
CA ASP A 77 0.44 -20.36 18.16
C ASP A 77 0.08 -19.39 17.02
N ILE A 78 -0.83 -18.43 17.26
CA ILE A 78 -1.20 -17.41 16.28
C ILE A 78 0.00 -16.53 15.93
N LEU A 79 0.84 -16.16 16.90
CA LEU A 79 2.05 -15.39 16.63
C LEU A 79 3.07 -16.18 15.80
N ASN A 80 3.20 -17.49 16.05
CA ASN A 80 4.02 -18.38 15.23
C ASN A 80 3.50 -18.45 13.79
N PHE A 81 2.18 -18.63 13.60
CA PHE A 81 1.57 -18.57 12.27
C PHE A 81 1.78 -17.20 11.62
N PHE A 82 1.64 -16.12 12.36
CA PHE A 82 1.81 -14.77 11.83
C PHE A 82 3.25 -14.52 11.33
N ASN A 83 4.25 -15.06 12.03
CA ASN A 83 5.64 -15.06 11.56
C ASN A 83 5.83 -15.84 10.25
N LEU A 84 5.19 -17.01 10.12
CA LEU A 84 5.22 -17.81 8.89
C LEU A 84 4.55 -17.06 7.73
N GLU A 85 3.38 -16.48 7.95
CA GLU A 85 2.66 -15.69 6.95
C GLU A 85 3.43 -14.43 6.55
N THR A 86 4.15 -13.80 7.47
CA THR A 86 5.02 -12.65 7.15
C THR A 86 6.17 -13.06 6.22
N THR A 87 6.69 -14.27 6.41
CA THR A 87 7.71 -14.84 5.52
C THR A 87 7.12 -15.15 4.15
N ALA A 88 5.93 -15.76 4.09
CA ALA A 88 5.22 -16.03 2.84
C ALA A 88 4.92 -14.75 2.05
N LEU A 89 4.36 -13.73 2.72
CA LEU A 89 4.12 -12.41 2.14
C LEU A 89 5.40 -11.81 1.56
N SER A 90 6.51 -11.86 2.31
CA SER A 90 7.80 -11.36 1.85
C SER A 90 8.25 -12.06 0.56
N GLN A 91 8.14 -13.39 0.50
CA GLN A 91 8.47 -14.18 -0.69
C GLN A 91 7.60 -13.79 -1.88
N SER A 92 6.29 -13.61 -1.68
CA SER A 92 5.36 -13.18 -2.74
C SER A 92 5.62 -11.78 -3.24
N VAL A 93 5.97 -10.83 -2.35
CA VAL A 93 6.37 -9.46 -2.73
C VAL A 93 7.66 -9.50 -3.58
N HIS A 94 8.66 -10.28 -3.17
CA HIS A 94 9.90 -10.46 -3.95
C HIS A 94 9.63 -11.10 -5.32
N LYS A 95 8.77 -12.13 -5.37
CA LYS A 95 8.36 -12.79 -6.63
C LYS A 95 7.65 -11.82 -7.56
N PHE A 96 6.75 -10.99 -7.03
CA PHE A 96 6.06 -9.94 -7.78
C PHE A 96 7.05 -8.92 -8.36
N GLN A 97 8.00 -8.44 -7.56
CA GLN A 97 9.04 -7.51 -8.03
C GLN A 97 9.88 -8.13 -9.15
N GLN A 98 10.39 -9.36 -8.96
CA GLN A 98 11.31 -10.00 -9.90
C GLN A 98 10.65 -10.45 -11.21
N LYS A 99 9.38 -10.89 -11.15
CA LYS A 99 8.71 -11.49 -12.31
C LYS A 99 7.73 -10.55 -12.98
N THR A 100 6.93 -9.82 -12.19
CA THR A 100 5.90 -8.94 -12.73
C THR A 100 6.47 -7.55 -12.98
N CYS A 101 7.08 -6.89 -11.99
CA CYS A 101 7.61 -5.53 -12.22
C CYS A 101 8.70 -5.50 -13.32
N ALA A 102 9.53 -6.55 -13.43
CA ALA A 102 10.51 -6.64 -14.51
C ALA A 102 9.90 -6.66 -15.93
N GLY A 103 8.65 -7.10 -16.07
CA GLY A 103 7.92 -7.16 -17.34
C GLY A 103 7.17 -5.87 -17.71
N TYR A 104 7.06 -4.91 -16.78
CA TYR A 104 6.29 -3.68 -16.98
C TYR A 104 7.13 -2.46 -16.66
N THR A 105 7.37 -1.60 -17.65
CA THR A 105 7.96 -0.28 -17.42
C THR A 105 6.90 0.65 -16.82
N THR A 106 7.01 0.93 -15.53
CA THR A 106 6.14 1.88 -14.83
C THR A 106 6.79 3.25 -14.73
N THR A 107 6.01 4.31 -14.95
CA THR A 107 6.45 5.70 -14.82
C THR A 107 5.62 6.44 -13.77
N GLU A 108 6.10 7.59 -13.32
CA GLU A 108 5.34 8.49 -12.45
C GLU A 108 3.93 8.76 -12.99
N LEU A 109 2.95 8.79 -12.09
CA LEU A 109 1.62 9.26 -12.45
C LEU A 109 1.69 10.75 -12.86
N PRO A 110 0.81 11.25 -13.75
CA PRO A 110 0.82 12.64 -14.17
C PRO A 110 0.82 13.65 -13.00
N GLN A 111 0.11 13.31 -11.91
CA GLN A 111 0.06 14.13 -10.70
C GLN A 111 1.39 14.12 -9.93
N GLU A 112 2.04 12.96 -9.82
CA GLU A 112 3.36 12.85 -9.18
C GLU A 112 4.41 13.61 -9.97
N HIS A 113 4.39 13.45 -11.30
CA HIS A 113 5.27 14.17 -12.21
C HIS A 113 5.08 15.69 -12.09
N ALA A 114 3.83 16.18 -12.12
CA ALA A 114 3.54 17.59 -11.91
C ALA A 114 3.99 18.12 -10.55
N ALA A 115 3.81 17.32 -9.47
CA ALA A 115 4.27 17.69 -8.13
C ALA A 115 5.80 17.73 -8.04
N HIS A 116 6.49 16.77 -8.67
CA HIS A 116 7.95 16.74 -8.75
C HIS A 116 8.48 17.97 -9.50
N SER A 117 7.93 18.29 -10.67
CA SER A 117 8.33 19.46 -11.47
C SER A 117 8.13 20.77 -10.71
N ARG A 118 7.03 20.92 -9.97
CA ARG A 118 6.80 22.09 -9.09
C ARG A 118 7.84 22.21 -7.98
N ARG A 119 8.19 21.09 -7.33
CA ARG A 119 9.22 21.06 -6.28
C ARG A 119 10.59 21.43 -6.83
N ALA A 120 10.96 20.87 -7.98
CA ALA A 120 12.22 21.17 -8.67
C ALA A 120 12.31 22.68 -8.98
N ALA A 121 11.28 23.26 -9.59
CA ALA A 121 11.21 24.70 -9.87
C ALA A 121 11.32 25.55 -8.60
N ALA A 122 10.68 25.15 -7.50
CA ALA A 122 10.78 25.87 -6.23
C ALA A 122 12.18 25.80 -5.60
N THR A 123 12.91 24.69 -5.74
CA THR A 123 14.32 24.58 -5.30
C THR A 123 15.25 25.41 -6.16
N THR A 124 15.06 25.43 -7.49
CA THR A 124 15.86 26.22 -8.42
C THR A 124 15.65 27.72 -8.19
N ALA A 125 14.40 28.16 -7.98
CA ALA A 125 14.07 29.54 -7.63
C ALA A 125 14.73 29.99 -6.32
N LYS A 126 14.92 29.08 -5.36
CA LYS A 126 15.65 29.37 -4.10
C LYS A 126 17.17 29.42 -4.26
N GLN A 127 17.73 28.79 -5.29
CA GLN A 127 19.17 28.72 -5.54
C GLN A 127 19.68 29.76 -6.55
N GLY A 128 18.80 30.59 -7.14
CA GLY A 128 19.18 31.70 -8.01
C GLY A 128 19.85 31.30 -9.32
N GLN A 129 19.76 30.02 -9.72
CA GLN A 129 20.31 29.52 -10.98
C GLN A 129 19.23 29.40 -12.05
N ASP A 130 19.41 30.10 -13.17
CA ASP A 130 18.61 29.96 -14.38
C ASP A 130 19.10 28.71 -15.15
N VAL A 131 18.67 27.53 -14.70
CA VAL A 131 18.91 26.29 -15.44
C VAL A 131 17.78 26.15 -16.46
N PRO A 132 18.06 25.83 -17.75
CA PRO A 132 17.01 25.60 -18.72
C PRO A 132 16.05 24.57 -18.15
N VAL A 133 14.75 24.86 -18.16
CA VAL A 133 13.70 23.90 -17.82
C VAL A 133 13.83 22.77 -18.84
N LEU A 134 14.67 21.79 -18.54
CA LEU A 134 14.68 20.54 -19.26
C LEU A 134 13.31 19.96 -18.94
N HIS A 135 12.43 19.93 -19.93
CA HIS A 135 11.18 19.20 -19.90
C HIS A 135 11.52 17.71 -19.78
N SER A 136 12.01 17.31 -18.62
CA SER A 136 12.29 15.95 -18.26
C SER A 136 10.94 15.26 -18.18
N GLY A 137 10.73 14.24 -19.01
CA GLY A 137 9.49 13.47 -19.00
C GLY A 137 9.25 12.76 -17.66
N PRO A 138 8.13 12.05 -17.53
CA PRO A 138 7.84 11.24 -16.35
C PRO A 138 8.99 10.29 -16.05
N LYS A 139 9.47 10.29 -14.79
CA LYS A 139 10.56 9.38 -14.40
C LYS A 139 10.04 7.95 -14.30
N THR A 140 10.85 6.99 -14.70
CA THR A 140 10.59 5.57 -14.43
C THR A 140 10.55 5.34 -12.91
N LYS A 141 9.59 4.55 -12.46
CA LYS A 141 9.42 4.16 -11.06
C LYS A 141 9.52 2.66 -10.94
N GLU A 142 10.41 2.21 -10.09
CA GLU A 142 10.55 0.81 -9.71
C GLU A 142 10.07 0.60 -8.29
N LEU A 143 9.56 -0.61 -8.01
CA LEU A 143 9.20 -1.02 -6.67
C LEU A 143 10.45 -1.18 -5.81
N ASN A 144 10.61 -0.31 -4.80
CA ASN A 144 11.71 -0.38 -3.84
C ASN A 144 11.29 -1.12 -2.57
N LEU A 145 11.83 -2.33 -2.38
CA LEU A 145 11.59 -3.15 -1.19
C LEU A 145 12.48 -2.81 0.00
N CYS A 146 13.57 -2.06 -0.21
CA CYS A 146 14.49 -1.63 0.86
C CYS A 146 13.96 -0.40 1.62
N THR A 147 12.64 -0.27 1.76
CA THR A 147 12.02 0.82 2.51
C THR A 147 11.65 0.33 3.90
N TYR A 148 11.69 1.24 4.87
CA TYR A 148 11.32 0.96 6.26
C TYR A 148 9.99 0.20 6.36
N LYS A 149 9.00 0.57 5.54
CA LYS A 149 7.67 -0.04 5.53
C LYS A 149 7.69 -1.56 5.33
N TYR A 150 8.52 -2.07 4.43
CA TYR A 150 8.64 -3.51 4.20
C TYR A 150 9.43 -4.20 5.31
N HIS A 151 10.51 -3.57 5.78
CA HIS A 151 11.31 -4.11 6.88
C HIS A 151 10.53 -4.21 8.19
N THR A 152 9.59 -3.31 8.43
CA THR A 152 8.77 -3.35 9.64
C THR A 152 7.70 -4.44 9.65
N LEU A 153 7.32 -5.00 8.49
CA LEU A 153 6.31 -6.07 8.43
C LEU A 153 6.75 -7.28 9.27
N GLY A 154 8.04 -7.62 9.23
CA GLY A 154 8.66 -8.68 10.04
C GLY A 154 8.56 -8.47 11.54
N ASN A 155 8.45 -7.23 11.99
CA ASN A 155 8.47 -6.88 13.42
C ASN A 155 7.07 -6.89 14.03
N TYR A 156 6.00 -7.02 13.23
CA TYR A 156 4.63 -6.99 13.75
C TYR A 156 4.35 -8.07 14.81
N PRO A 157 4.67 -9.35 14.56
CA PRO A 157 4.43 -10.41 15.55
C PRO A 157 5.13 -10.12 16.89
N ASP A 158 6.42 -9.75 16.85
CA ASP A 158 7.19 -9.42 18.05
C ASP A 158 6.64 -8.18 18.77
N THR A 159 6.25 -7.16 18.00
CA THR A 159 5.65 -5.93 18.55
C THR A 159 4.35 -6.25 19.27
N ILE A 160 3.49 -7.09 18.68
CA ILE A 160 2.22 -7.51 19.29
C ILE A 160 2.47 -8.34 20.55
N GLN A 161 3.48 -9.21 20.54
CA GLN A 161 3.85 -9.99 21.71
C GLN A 161 4.32 -9.12 22.88
N CYS A 162 5.11 -8.08 22.59
CA CYS A 162 5.69 -7.21 23.62
C CYS A 162 4.73 -6.14 24.13
N TYR A 163 3.88 -5.59 23.25
CA TYR A 163 3.12 -4.37 23.52
C TYR A 163 1.60 -4.50 23.33
N GLY A 164 1.12 -5.64 22.86
CA GLY A 164 -0.30 -5.87 22.55
C GLY A 164 -0.69 -5.41 21.14
N THR A 165 -1.98 -5.52 20.83
CA THR A 165 -2.53 -5.22 19.50
C THR A 165 -2.36 -3.76 19.13
N THR A 166 -2.13 -3.49 17.84
CA THR A 166 -1.88 -2.12 17.36
C THR A 166 -3.15 -1.35 16.99
N ASP A 167 -4.33 -1.91 17.25
CA ASP A 167 -5.65 -1.34 16.94
C ASP A 167 -5.94 -0.02 17.69
N SER A 168 -5.22 0.23 18.79
CA SER A 168 -5.39 1.41 19.65
C SER A 168 -4.38 2.54 19.43
N TYR A 169 -3.37 2.39 18.55
CA TYR A 169 -2.41 3.46 18.29
C TYR A 169 -2.99 4.51 17.34
N SER A 170 -3.61 5.54 17.92
CA SER A 170 -3.91 6.78 17.20
C SER A 170 -2.66 7.67 17.18
N THR A 171 -2.17 8.04 16.00
CA THR A 171 -1.16 9.10 15.84
C THR A 171 -1.75 10.50 16.06
N GLN A 172 -3.03 10.61 16.40
CA GLN A 172 -3.68 11.88 16.75
C GLN A 172 -3.49 12.19 18.24
N GLN A 173 -2.25 12.40 18.66
CA GLN A 173 -1.94 13.01 19.96
C GLN A 173 -1.53 14.47 19.76
N VAL A 174 -2.49 15.35 20.07
CA VAL A 174 -2.36 16.70 20.65
C VAL A 174 -1.37 17.69 19.99
N SER A 175 -1.89 18.52 19.08
CA SER A 175 -1.40 19.90 18.89
C SER A 175 -2.42 20.89 19.44
N LEU A 176 -2.63 20.86 20.76
CA LEU A 176 -3.30 21.92 21.51
C LEU A 176 -2.41 22.37 22.67
N LEU A 177 -1.37 23.14 22.34
CA LEU A 177 -0.91 24.24 23.18
C LEU A 177 -0.42 25.36 22.25
N LYS A 178 -1.35 26.23 21.86
CA LYS A 178 -0.99 27.65 21.69
C LYS A 178 -0.80 28.19 23.10
N LEU A 179 0.44 28.41 23.50
CA LEU A 179 0.75 29.36 24.56
C LEU A 179 1.08 30.68 23.88
N GLY A 180 0.39 31.73 24.35
CA GLY A 180 0.41 33.08 23.79
C GLY A 180 1.67 33.86 24.09
#